data_AF-A0A925DMR8-F1
#
_entry.id   AF-A0A925DMR8-F1
#
_cell.length_a   1.000
_cell.length_b   1.000
_cell.length_c   1.000
_cell.angle_alpha   90.00
_cell.angle_beta   90.00
_cell.angle_gamma   90.00
#
_symmetry.space_group_name_H-M   'P 1'
#
loop_
_entity.id
_entity.type
_entity.pdbx_description
1 polymer ?
#
loop_
_entity_poly.entity_id
_entity_poly.type
_entity_poly.pdbx_seq_one_letter_code
_entity_poly.pdbx_strand_id
1 'polypeptide(L)'
;MKPIKIFSIAMTVSILLGMTFSCEKPAGPGGKASVTGKLYAKDFDKYATVKLSEYYVAGENVFICYGDNKAVGNDVKTSADGSFEFLYLNKGHYRIFANSRDTSIHYNGSNKEIAV
;
A
#
# COMPACT_ATOMS: atom_id res chain seq x y z
N MET A 1 23.98 -31.12 49.03
CA MET A 1 23.45 -29.93 48.30
C MET A 1 22.15 -30.33 47.62
N LYS A 2 21.04 -29.61 47.81
CA LYS A 2 19.68 -30.07 47.45
C LYS A 2 19.34 -29.67 45.99
N PRO A 3 19.28 -30.62 45.03
CA PRO A 3 19.08 -30.31 43.61
C PRO A 3 17.65 -29.86 43.26
N ILE A 4 16.68 -30.11 44.15
CA ILE A 4 15.26 -29.81 43.95
C ILE A 4 14.97 -28.32 43.71
N LYS A 5 15.68 -27.40 44.38
CA LYS A 5 15.47 -25.95 44.18
C LYS A 5 16.00 -25.44 42.83
N ILE A 6 17.07 -26.07 42.31
CA ILE A 6 17.69 -25.70 41.03
C ILE A 6 16.80 -26.13 39.87
N PHE A 7 16.14 -27.29 39.99
CA PHE A 7 15.19 -27.78 38.99
C PHE A 7 13.92 -26.92 38.90
N SER A 8 13.39 -26.46 40.04
CA SER A 8 12.25 -25.52 40.07
C SER A 8 12.58 -24.15 39.47
N ILE A 9 13.79 -23.62 39.70
CA ILE A 9 14.23 -22.33 39.15
C ILE A 9 14.43 -22.42 37.63
N ALA A 10 15.04 -23.51 37.14
CA ALA A 10 15.23 -23.73 35.70
C ALA A 10 13.90 -23.80 34.93
N MET A 11 12.88 -24.43 35.52
CA MET A 11 11.53 -24.52 34.94
C MET A 11 10.78 -23.18 34.92
N THR A 12 10.99 -22.31 35.92
CA THR A 12 10.39 -20.96 35.94
C THR A 12 11.05 -20.01 34.94
N VAL A 13 12.38 -20.10 34.76
CA VAL A 13 13.13 -19.32 33.76
C VAL A 13 12.72 -19.68 32.33
N SER A 14 12.46 -20.97 32.07
CA SER A 14 12.02 -21.44 30.75
C SER A 14 10.60 -20.96 30.38
N ILE A 15 9.69 -20.85 31.36
CA ILE A 15 8.34 -20.29 31.16
C ILE A 15 8.39 -18.77 30.91
N LEU A 16 9.30 -18.05 31.58
CA LEU A 16 9.45 -16.61 31.42
C LEU A 16 10.09 -16.23 30.06
N LEU A 17 10.93 -17.11 29.50
CA LEU A 17 11.62 -16.88 28.23
C LEU A 17 10.71 -17.13 26.99
N GLY A 18 9.58 -17.83 27.15
CA GLY A 18 8.65 -18.15 26.05
C GLY A 18 7.65 -17.03 25.70
N MET A 19 7.52 -15.99 26.52
CA MET A 19 6.47 -14.97 26.37
C MET A 19 6.81 -13.82 25.40
N THR A 20 7.97 -13.83 24.75
CA THR A 20 8.42 -12.69 23.93
C THR A 20 8.12 -12.78 22.44
N PHE A 21 7.52 -13.88 21.95
CA PHE A 21 7.08 -13.99 20.55
C PHE A 21 5.69 -13.37 20.36
N SER A 22 5.60 -12.05 20.45
CA SER A 22 4.41 -11.32 20.02
C SER A 22 4.38 -11.31 18.49
N CYS A 23 3.46 -12.05 17.91
CA CYS A 23 3.21 -12.04 16.47
C CYS A 23 2.53 -10.73 16.09
N GLU A 24 3.27 -9.79 15.49
CA GLU A 24 2.66 -8.59 14.90
C GLU A 24 1.87 -8.99 13.64
N LYS A 25 0.65 -8.47 13.53
CA LYS A 25 -0.16 -8.71 12.33
C LYS A 25 0.45 -7.94 11.16
N PRO A 26 0.67 -8.56 10.00
CA PRO A 26 1.23 -7.87 8.85
C PRO A 26 0.25 -6.82 8.31
N ALA A 27 0.79 -5.88 7.53
CA ALA A 27 0.01 -4.95 6.72
C ALA A 27 -0.98 -5.71 5.82
N GLY A 28 -2.20 -5.20 5.71
CA GLY A 28 -3.28 -5.87 4.98
C GLY A 28 -4.65 -5.66 5.65
N PRO A 29 -5.68 -6.37 5.18
CA PRO A 29 -7.05 -6.23 5.68
C PRO A 29 -7.23 -6.85 7.09
N GLY A 30 -8.31 -6.46 7.76
CA GLY A 30 -8.76 -7.01 9.05
C GLY A 30 -8.43 -6.15 10.29
N GLY A 31 -7.90 -4.94 10.09
CA GLY A 31 -7.64 -4.00 11.17
C GLY A 31 -8.73 -2.94 11.34
N LYS A 32 -8.38 -1.84 11.99
CA LYS A 32 -9.30 -0.71 12.29
C LYS A 32 -8.88 0.60 11.64
N ALA A 33 -7.73 0.62 10.96
CA ALA A 33 -7.26 1.82 10.28
C ALA A 33 -7.94 1.97 8.91
N SER A 34 -7.94 3.18 8.38
CA SER A 34 -8.33 3.46 7.00
C SER A 34 -7.34 4.42 6.36
N VAL A 35 -7.31 4.41 5.02
CA VAL A 35 -6.62 5.43 4.24
C VAL A 35 -7.63 6.06 3.27
N THR A 36 -7.78 7.37 3.36
CA THR A 36 -8.67 8.17 2.52
C THR A 36 -7.88 9.18 1.72
N GLY A 37 -8.40 9.58 0.57
CA GLY A 37 -7.77 10.61 -0.26
C GLY A 37 -8.66 11.05 -1.41
N LYS A 38 -8.11 11.93 -2.26
CA LYS A 38 -8.72 12.32 -3.54
C LYS A 38 -7.69 12.20 -4.66
N LEU A 39 -8.11 11.69 -5.81
CA LEU A 39 -7.27 11.61 -7.00
C LEU A 39 -7.42 12.87 -7.85
N TYR A 40 -6.33 13.59 -8.04
CA TYR A 40 -6.27 14.82 -8.83
C TYR A 40 -5.42 14.59 -10.08
N ALA A 41 -5.95 14.96 -11.25
CA ALA A 41 -5.24 14.83 -12.52
C ALA A 41 -5.04 16.20 -13.18
N LYS A 42 -3.97 16.26 -13.97
CA LYS A 42 -3.68 17.33 -14.91
C LYS A 42 -3.73 16.73 -16.31
N ASP A 43 -4.60 17.25 -17.14
CA ASP A 43 -4.72 16.85 -18.53
C ASP A 43 -3.88 17.76 -19.41
N PHE A 44 -3.20 17.15 -20.38
CA PHE A 44 -2.29 17.85 -21.28
C PHE A 44 -2.66 17.54 -22.72
N ASP A 45 -2.21 18.39 -23.64
CA ASP A 45 -2.29 18.11 -25.05
C ASP A 45 -1.50 16.84 -25.41
N LYS A 46 -1.70 16.32 -26.63
CA LYS A 46 -1.05 15.09 -27.10
C LYS A 46 0.49 15.12 -27.05
N TYR A 47 1.09 16.30 -26.95
CA TYR A 47 2.53 16.50 -26.87
C TYR A 47 3.04 16.76 -25.46
N ALA A 48 2.16 16.75 -24.45
CA ALA A 48 2.48 17.05 -23.05
C ALA A 48 3.16 18.43 -22.86
N THR A 49 2.85 19.40 -23.72
CA THR A 49 3.43 20.75 -23.72
C THR A 49 2.50 21.78 -23.09
N VAL A 50 1.18 21.61 -23.26
CA VAL A 50 0.17 22.56 -22.78
C VAL A 50 -0.79 21.85 -21.85
N LYS A 51 -0.95 22.37 -20.63
CA LYS A 51 -1.97 21.91 -19.68
C LYS A 51 -3.35 22.38 -20.16
N LEU A 52 -4.23 21.44 -20.52
CA LEU A 52 -5.57 21.70 -21.01
C LEU A 52 -6.57 21.89 -19.87
N SER A 53 -6.48 21.06 -18.82
CA SER A 53 -7.36 21.12 -17.67
C SER A 53 -6.74 20.43 -16.45
N GLU A 54 -7.34 20.63 -15.27
CA GLU A 54 -6.97 19.90 -14.06
C GLU A 54 -8.19 19.79 -13.13
N TYR A 55 -8.43 18.60 -12.60
CA TYR A 55 -9.64 18.30 -11.85
C TYR A 55 -9.49 17.03 -11.00
N TYR A 56 -10.38 16.86 -10.02
CA TYR A 56 -10.53 15.60 -9.31
C TYR A 56 -11.24 14.58 -10.19
N VAL A 57 -10.64 13.40 -10.36
CA VAL A 57 -11.08 12.43 -11.37
C VAL A 57 -11.98 11.37 -10.75
N ALA A 58 -13.15 11.17 -11.34
CA ALA A 58 -14.11 10.14 -10.96
C ALA A 58 -13.90 8.84 -11.75
N GLY A 59 -14.19 7.69 -11.12
CA GLY A 59 -14.19 6.37 -11.75
C GLY A 59 -12.82 5.75 -12.02
N GLU A 60 -11.74 6.44 -11.66
CA GLU A 60 -10.37 5.97 -11.85
C GLU A 60 -9.93 5.02 -10.75
N ASN A 61 -9.07 4.07 -11.11
CA ASN A 61 -8.57 3.07 -10.16
C ASN A 61 -7.43 3.64 -9.33
N VAL A 62 -7.55 3.49 -8.01
CA VAL A 62 -6.48 3.69 -7.05
C VAL A 62 -6.13 2.33 -6.46
N PHE A 63 -4.85 2.00 -6.46
CA PHE A 63 -4.32 0.70 -6.05
C PHE A 63 -3.63 0.82 -4.70
N ILE A 64 -3.70 -0.26 -3.92
CA ILE A 64 -2.95 -0.41 -2.67
C ILE A 64 -2.12 -1.68 -2.68
N CYS A 65 -0.86 -1.56 -2.29
CA CYS A 65 0.02 -2.69 -1.99
C CYS A 65 0.30 -2.74 -0.48
N TYR A 66 0.30 -3.95 0.07
CA TYR A 66 0.50 -4.20 1.49
C TYR A 66 1.97 -4.48 1.81
N GLY A 67 2.56 -3.70 2.72
CA GLY A 67 3.98 -3.78 3.05
C GLY A 67 4.87 -3.66 1.81
N ASP A 68 5.87 -4.53 1.72
CA ASP A 68 6.83 -4.56 0.62
C ASP A 68 6.39 -5.43 -0.56
N ASN A 69 5.13 -5.89 -0.58
CA ASN A 69 4.63 -6.72 -1.66
C ASN A 69 4.62 -5.93 -2.99
N LYS A 70 5.17 -6.55 -4.03
CA LYS A 70 5.17 -5.99 -5.40
C LYS A 70 3.80 -6.10 -6.06
N ALA A 71 3.02 -7.12 -5.71
CA ALA A 71 1.68 -7.31 -6.25
C ALA A 71 0.70 -6.29 -5.63
N VAL A 72 -0.28 -5.88 -6.45
CA VAL A 72 -1.46 -5.14 -5.97
C VAL A 72 -2.24 -6.04 -5.02
N GLY A 73 -2.55 -5.52 -3.84
CA GLY A 73 -3.38 -6.23 -2.86
C GLY A 73 -4.88 -6.00 -3.12
N ASN A 74 -5.25 -4.74 -3.35
CA ASN A 74 -6.63 -4.35 -3.67
C ASN A 74 -6.63 -3.05 -4.50
N ASP A 75 -7.79 -2.73 -5.08
CA ASP A 75 -8.06 -1.48 -5.77
C ASP A 75 -9.47 -0.96 -5.46
N VAL A 76 -9.63 0.35 -5.61
CA VAL A 76 -10.93 1.02 -5.49
C VAL A 76 -11.09 2.03 -6.60
N LYS A 77 -12.33 2.29 -7.00
CA LYS A 77 -12.66 3.38 -7.92
C LYS A 77 -12.91 4.67 -7.15
N THR A 78 -12.47 5.78 -7.70
CA THR A 78 -12.78 7.10 -7.17
C THR A 78 -14.26 7.43 -7.35
N SER A 79 -14.83 8.10 -6.35
CA SER A 79 -16.19 8.63 -6.37
C SER A 79 -16.31 9.82 -7.33
N ALA A 80 -17.54 10.32 -7.52
CA ALA A 80 -17.83 11.46 -8.40
C ALA A 80 -17.00 12.73 -8.11
N ASP A 81 -16.56 12.92 -6.87
CA ASP A 81 -15.75 14.06 -6.43
C ASP A 81 -14.23 13.74 -6.36
N GLY A 82 -13.84 12.59 -6.92
CA GLY A 82 -12.49 12.03 -6.91
C GLY A 82 -12.04 11.37 -5.62
N SER A 83 -12.91 11.27 -4.60
CA SER A 83 -12.55 10.62 -3.33
C SER A 83 -12.39 9.11 -3.44
N PHE A 84 -11.46 8.54 -2.67
CA PHE A 84 -11.27 7.10 -2.52
C PHE A 84 -10.99 6.73 -1.08
N GLU A 85 -11.27 5.48 -0.71
CA GLU A 85 -11.00 4.96 0.63
C GLU A 85 -10.64 3.48 0.62
N PHE A 86 -9.64 3.12 1.43
CA PHE A 86 -9.35 1.75 1.83
C PHE A 86 -9.65 1.57 3.31
N LEU A 87 -10.60 0.69 3.63
CA LEU A 87 -11.08 0.45 4.99
C LEU A 87 -10.43 -0.78 5.64
N TYR A 88 -10.54 -0.83 6.97
CA TYR A 88 -10.24 -2.00 7.79
C TYR A 88 -8.82 -2.54 7.62
N LEU A 89 -7.83 -1.64 7.59
CA LEU A 89 -6.42 -1.98 7.45
C LEU A 89 -5.78 -2.24 8.82
N ASN A 90 -4.90 -3.24 8.88
CA ASN A 90 -3.96 -3.40 9.99
C ASN A 90 -2.97 -2.23 10.01
N LYS A 91 -2.39 -1.95 11.18
CA LYS A 91 -1.26 -1.01 11.23
C LYS A 91 -0.11 -1.57 10.40
N GLY A 92 0.54 -0.74 9.59
CA GLY A 92 1.65 -1.17 8.75
C GLY A 92 2.00 -0.16 7.67
N HIS A 93 2.92 -0.55 6.80
CA HIS A 93 3.32 0.24 5.64
C HIS A 93 2.48 -0.13 4.42
N TYR A 94 2.12 0.89 3.64
CA TYR A 94 1.30 0.75 2.45
C TYR A 94 1.87 1.64 1.37
N ARG A 95 1.74 1.18 0.13
CA ARG A 95 2.01 2.00 -1.06
C ARG A 95 0.72 2.15 -1.83
N ILE A 96 0.37 3.40 -2.13
CA ILE A 96 -0.86 3.78 -2.81
C ILE A 96 -0.49 4.54 -4.08
N PHE A 97 -1.11 4.18 -5.19
CA PHE A 97 -0.83 4.80 -6.48
C PHE A 97 -2.03 4.72 -7.43
N ALA A 98 -2.02 5.56 -8.44
CA ALA A 98 -2.88 5.47 -9.62
C ALA A 98 -1.97 5.54 -10.86
N ASN A 99 -2.38 4.91 -11.95
CA ASN A 99 -1.63 4.99 -13.20
C ASN A 99 -1.97 6.28 -13.94
N SER A 100 -0.99 6.85 -14.62
CA SER A 100 -1.16 7.99 -15.52
C SER A 100 -0.46 7.74 -16.83
N ARG A 101 -0.76 8.55 -17.84
CA ARG A 101 0.06 8.61 -19.05
C ARG A 101 1.43 9.19 -18.71
N ASP A 102 2.46 8.68 -19.38
CA ASP A 102 3.81 9.26 -19.31
C ASP A 102 3.84 10.56 -20.14
N THR A 103 4.14 11.67 -19.48
CA THR A 103 4.25 13.00 -20.10
C THR A 103 5.69 13.40 -20.41
N SER A 104 6.68 12.55 -20.07
CA SER A 104 8.10 12.80 -20.31
C SER A 104 8.55 12.52 -21.75
N ILE A 105 7.75 11.76 -22.51
CA ILE A 105 8.01 11.46 -23.91
C ILE A 105 7.66 12.63 -24.82
N HIS A 106 8.65 13.46 -25.14
CA HIS A 106 8.60 14.30 -26.34
C HIS A 106 8.61 13.40 -27.58
N TYR A 107 7.47 13.30 -28.25
CA TYR A 107 7.28 12.43 -29.41
C TYR A 107 8.18 12.89 -30.57
N ASN A 108 9.30 12.21 -30.81
CA ASN A 108 9.95 12.20 -32.10
C ASN A 108 10.06 10.76 -32.61
N GLY A 109 8.97 10.27 -33.21
CA GLY A 109 8.97 9.10 -34.08
C GLY A 109 8.96 7.73 -33.39
N SER A 110 7.86 7.01 -33.62
CA SER A 110 7.71 5.53 -33.57
C SER A 110 8.30 4.79 -32.37
N ASN A 111 7.46 4.35 -31.43
CA ASN A 111 7.80 3.18 -30.62
C ASN A 111 6.60 2.24 -30.52
N LYS A 112 6.78 1.07 -31.13
CA LYS A 112 6.01 -0.15 -30.90
C LYS A 112 6.08 -0.47 -29.40
N GLU A 113 4.94 -0.79 -28.79
CA GLU A 113 4.92 -1.51 -27.52
C GLU A 113 5.76 -2.78 -27.68
N ILE A 114 6.91 -2.83 -27.03
CA ILE A 114 7.57 -4.09 -26.72
C ILE A 114 7.03 -4.50 -25.36
N ALA A 115 6.05 -5.40 -25.38
CA ALA A 115 5.75 -6.20 -24.20
C ALA A 115 6.98 -7.07 -23.90
N VAL A 116 7.52 -6.95 -22.69
CA VAL A 116 8.49 -7.92 -22.14
C VAL A 116 7.71 -9.04 -21.46
#